data_AF-A0A925VNC2-F1
#
_entry.id   AF-A0A925VNC2-F1
#
_cell.length_a   1.000
_cell.length_b   1.000
_cell.length_c   1.000
_cell.angle_alpha   90.00
_cell.angle_beta   90.00
_cell.angle_gamma   90.00
#
_symmetry.space_group_name_H-M   'P 1'
#
loop_
_entity.id
_entity.type
_entity.pdbx_description
1 polymer ?
#
loop_
_entity_poly.entity_id
_entity_poly.type
_entity_poly.pdbx_seq_one_letter_code
_entity_poly.pdbx_strand_id
1 'polypeptide(L)'
;MRLVYTSDMHGNALMYEQLLALALDRRADAVIVGGDLLPRAIRLDEAVATQRAFVGAQLRPMLEGFRAAGGGAVYLLAGNDDWAAAVAALHDLERAGLAWPLHNRVYALEGGLHLAGYGCVPITPFSIKDYERRDTGDLPPYSFAMAYVSAGADIPLRTSAAALAALPPTAEALGALAAQRDPARPVYVCHVPPPATPLD
;
A
#
# COMPACT_ATOMS: atom_id res chain seq x y z
N MET A 1 -21.52 -4.05 9.09
CA MET A 1 -20.07 -3.89 8.91
C MET A 1 -19.67 -2.44 9.17
N ARG A 2 -18.62 -2.21 9.95
CA ARG A 2 -17.98 -0.93 10.20
C ARG A 2 -16.51 -1.01 9.80
N LEU A 3 -16.08 -0.06 8.98
CA LEU A 3 -14.71 0.09 8.52
C LEU A 3 -14.11 1.36 9.13
N VAL A 4 -12.85 1.30 9.54
CA VAL A 4 -12.02 2.48 9.82
C VAL A 4 -10.97 2.58 8.73
N TYR A 5 -10.83 3.76 8.15
CA TYR A 5 -9.93 4.02 7.03
C TYR A 5 -9.02 5.21 7.33
N THR A 6 -7.77 5.10 6.89
CA THR A 6 -6.80 6.20 6.85
C THR A 6 -5.77 5.95 5.74
N SER A 7 -4.87 6.89 5.49
CA SER A 7 -3.74 6.80 4.55
C SER A 7 -2.61 7.71 5.06
N ASP A 8 -1.46 7.71 4.38
CA ASP A 8 -0.37 8.67 4.62
C ASP A 8 0.20 8.60 6.04
N MET A 9 0.28 7.37 6.55
CA MET A 9 0.78 7.11 7.90
C MET A 9 2.28 7.35 8.00
N HIS A 10 3.01 7.11 6.92
CA HIS A 10 4.46 7.33 6.79
C HIS A 10 5.27 6.81 8.00
N GLY A 11 4.92 5.62 8.51
CA GLY A 11 5.59 5.03 9.66
C GLY A 11 5.40 5.77 10.99
N ASN A 12 4.38 6.62 11.12
CA ASN A 12 4.09 7.32 12.37
C ASN A 12 3.42 6.37 13.38
N ALA A 13 4.22 5.82 14.29
CA ALA A 13 3.74 4.87 15.30
C ALA A 13 2.58 5.42 16.14
N LEU A 14 2.61 6.70 16.53
CA LEU A 14 1.54 7.31 17.31
C LEU A 14 0.21 7.35 16.54
N MET A 15 0.26 7.65 15.24
CA MET A 15 -0.95 7.59 14.40
C MET A 15 -1.49 6.16 14.29
N TYR A 16 -0.60 5.16 14.16
CA TYR A 16 -1.00 3.75 14.15
C TYR A 16 -1.67 3.35 15.47
N GLU A 17 -1.10 3.74 16.62
CA GLU A 17 -1.70 3.50 17.93
C GLU A 17 -3.11 4.13 18.03
N GLN A 18 -3.25 5.39 17.60
CA GLN A 18 -4.53 6.10 17.59
C GLN A 18 -5.56 5.44 16.67
N LEU A 19 -5.15 5.00 15.49
CA LEU A 19 -5.98 4.27 14.53
C LEU A 19 -6.51 2.97 15.14
N LEU A 20 -5.63 2.16 15.73
CA LEU A 20 -6.00 0.88 16.32
C LEU A 20 -6.88 1.07 17.57
N ALA A 21 -6.59 2.08 18.40
CA ALA A 21 -7.43 2.43 19.54
C ALA A 21 -8.84 2.88 19.10
N LEU A 22 -8.93 3.71 18.05
CA LEU A 22 -10.21 4.11 17.45
C LEU A 22 -10.97 2.90 16.93
N ALA A 23 -10.30 1.97 16.24
CA ALA A 23 -10.92 0.76 15.73
C ALA A 23 -11.49 -0.13 16.85
N LEU A 24 -10.78 -0.25 17.98
CA LEU A 24 -11.28 -0.95 19.17
C LEU A 24 -12.50 -0.25 19.78
N ASP A 25 -12.41 1.05 20.03
CA ASP A 25 -13.52 1.85 20.60
C ASP A 25 -14.78 1.75 19.76
N ARG A 26 -14.62 1.86 18.44
CA ARG A 26 -15.74 1.79 17.49
C ARG A 26 -16.18 0.37 17.17
N ARG A 27 -15.49 -0.66 17.70
CA ARG A 27 -15.71 -2.07 17.34
C ARG A 27 -15.77 -2.22 15.82
N ALA A 28 -14.71 -1.76 15.15
CA ALA A 28 -14.59 -1.85 13.71
C ALA A 28 -14.30 -3.30 13.31
N ASP A 29 -14.98 -3.77 12.26
CA ASP A 29 -14.78 -5.11 11.71
C ASP A 29 -13.49 -5.19 10.89
N ALA A 30 -13.09 -4.05 10.30
CA ALA A 30 -11.78 -3.91 9.67
C ALA A 30 -11.19 -2.50 9.77
N VAL A 31 -9.86 -2.48 9.75
CA VAL A 31 -9.01 -1.30 9.59
C VAL A 31 -8.36 -1.37 8.22
N ILE A 32 -8.38 -0.26 7.48
CA ILE A 32 -7.77 -0.15 6.16
C ILE A 32 -6.81 1.04 6.18
N VAL A 33 -5.55 0.79 5.83
CA VAL A 33 -4.57 1.85 5.57
C VAL A 33 -4.32 1.88 4.06
N GLY A 34 -4.80 2.94 3.40
CA GLY A 34 -4.95 3.05 1.96
C GLY A 34 -3.77 3.65 1.20
N GLY A 35 -2.55 3.50 1.69
CA GLY A 35 -1.35 4.03 1.04
C GLY A 35 -0.35 4.61 2.03
N ASP A 36 0.90 4.70 1.57
CA ASP A 36 2.03 5.33 2.25
C ASP A 36 2.16 4.90 3.72
N LEU A 37 2.47 3.62 3.88
CA LEU A 37 2.46 2.90 5.15
C LEU A 37 3.71 3.16 5.98
N LEU A 38 4.87 3.12 5.34
CA LEU A 38 6.17 2.92 5.96
C LEU A 38 6.93 4.24 6.11
N PRO A 39 7.90 4.34 7.04
CA PRO A 39 8.63 5.58 7.23
C PRO A 39 9.46 5.94 6.01
N ARG A 40 9.62 7.24 5.77
CA ARG A 40 10.62 7.74 4.83
C ARG A 40 12.01 7.63 5.45
N ALA A 41 13.00 7.37 4.60
CA ALA A 41 14.41 7.42 5.00
C ALA A 41 15.13 8.56 4.28
N ILE A 42 16.09 9.18 4.96
CA ILE A 42 16.91 10.26 4.40
C ILE A 42 17.95 9.68 3.41
N ARG A 43 18.50 8.50 3.74
CA ARG A 43 19.55 7.84 2.99
C ARG A 43 18.99 6.70 2.15
N LEU A 44 19.31 6.68 0.85
CA LEU A 44 18.77 5.71 -0.11
C LEU A 44 19.21 4.27 0.21
N ASP A 45 20.48 4.08 0.58
CA ASP A 45 21.08 2.80 0.92
C ASP A 45 20.50 2.17 2.20
N GLU A 46 19.90 2.97 3.07
CA GLU A 46 19.24 2.52 4.30
C GLU A 46 17.71 2.44 4.17
N ALA A 47 17.15 2.87 3.03
CA ALA A 47 15.72 3.15 2.93
C ALA A 47 14.85 1.88 3.07
N VAL A 48 15.21 0.81 2.38
CA VAL A 48 14.53 -0.48 2.48
C VAL A 48 14.67 -1.07 3.88
N ALA A 49 15.88 -1.02 4.45
CA ALA A 49 16.15 -1.54 5.79
C ALA A 49 15.36 -0.80 6.88
N THR A 50 15.27 0.53 6.77
CA THR A 50 14.49 1.39 7.68
C THR A 50 13.01 1.02 7.66
N GLN A 51 12.43 0.88 6.46
CA GLN A 51 11.03 0.50 6.32
C GLN A 51 10.74 -0.92 6.82
N ARG A 52 11.62 -1.90 6.52
CA ARG A 52 11.50 -3.27 7.07
C ARG A 52 11.61 -3.31 8.58
N ALA A 53 12.52 -2.52 9.16
CA ALA A 53 12.68 -2.43 10.61
C ALA A 53 11.41 -1.91 11.27
N PHE A 54 10.73 -0.92 10.68
CA PHE A 54 9.43 -0.45 11.18
C PHE A 54 8.38 -1.56 11.18
N VAL A 55 8.27 -2.34 10.10
CA VAL A 55 7.31 -3.47 10.00
C VAL A 55 7.52 -4.46 11.15
N GLY A 56 8.78 -4.87 11.38
CA GLY A 56 9.10 -5.88 12.40
C GLY A 56 9.09 -5.37 13.84
N ALA A 57 9.65 -4.17 14.08
CA ALA A 57 9.93 -3.68 15.42
C ALA A 57 8.80 -2.81 16.01
N GLN A 58 7.96 -2.21 15.17
CA GLN A 58 6.89 -1.30 15.63
C GLN A 58 5.51 -1.79 15.19
N LEU A 59 5.30 -1.97 13.88
CA LEU A 59 3.98 -2.33 13.36
C LEU A 59 3.52 -3.70 13.86
N ARG A 60 4.39 -4.70 13.84
CA ARG A 60 4.06 -6.06 14.29
C ARG A 60 3.59 -6.10 15.75
N PRO A 61 4.33 -5.59 16.76
CA PRO A 61 3.85 -5.57 18.15
C PRO A 61 2.51 -4.85 18.33
N MET A 62 2.30 -3.73 17.64
CA MET A 62 1.02 -3.00 17.70
C MET A 62 -0.15 -3.87 17.20
N LEU A 63 0.04 -4.59 16.08
CA LEU A 63 -0.98 -5.48 15.52
C LEU A 63 -1.21 -6.72 16.40
N GLU A 64 -0.17 -7.26 17.02
CA GLU A 64 -0.31 -8.36 17.98
C GLU A 64 -1.17 -7.94 19.18
N GLY A 65 -0.91 -6.75 19.74
CA GLY A 65 -1.72 -6.16 20.80
C GLY A 65 -3.17 -5.89 20.38
N PHE A 66 -3.37 -5.29 19.20
CA PHE A 66 -4.70 -5.03 18.65
C PHE A 66 -5.52 -6.32 18.49
N ARG A 67 -4.92 -7.37 17.91
CA ARG A 67 -5.56 -8.67 17.75
C ARG A 67 -5.90 -9.31 19.10
N ALA A 68 -4.97 -9.28 20.06
CA ALA A 68 -5.20 -9.81 21.41
C ALA A 68 -6.34 -9.09 22.15
N ALA A 69 -6.56 -7.81 21.86
CA ALA A 69 -7.66 -7.02 22.37
C ALA A 69 -9.01 -7.27 21.64
N GLY A 70 -9.05 -8.20 20.68
CA GLY A 70 -10.26 -8.50 19.89
C GLY A 70 -10.49 -7.55 18.72
N GLY A 71 -9.43 -6.90 18.22
CA GLY A 71 -9.48 -6.06 17.02
C GLY A 71 -9.87 -6.83 15.76
N GLY A 72 -10.49 -6.12 14.82
CA GLY A 72 -10.89 -6.64 13.51
C GLY A 72 -9.72 -6.91 12.56
N ALA A 73 -10.03 -7.21 11.29
CA ALA A 73 -9.00 -7.45 10.28
C ALA A 73 -8.27 -6.15 9.90
N VAL A 74 -6.96 -6.22 9.60
CA VAL A 74 -6.18 -5.05 9.17
C VAL A 74 -5.72 -5.26 7.73
N TYR A 75 -6.08 -4.34 6.85
CA TYR A 75 -5.69 -4.34 5.43
C TYR A 75 -4.73 -3.19 5.16
N LEU A 76 -3.61 -3.50 4.49
CA LEU A 76 -2.52 -2.55 4.27
C LEU A 76 -2.24 -2.42 2.78
N LEU A 77 -2.51 -1.24 2.22
CA LEU A 77 -2.21 -0.89 0.84
C LEU A 77 -0.92 -0.06 0.80
N ALA A 78 0.07 -0.51 0.03
CA ALA A 78 1.27 0.27 -0.21
C ALA A 78 0.97 1.49 -1.10
N GLY A 79 1.68 2.60 -0.86
CA GLY A 79 1.68 3.77 -1.72
C GLY A 79 3.04 4.04 -2.38
N ASN A 80 3.21 5.21 -3.00
CA ASN A 80 4.43 5.52 -3.75
C ASN A 80 5.64 5.81 -2.86
N ASP A 81 5.46 6.13 -1.57
CA ASP A 81 6.57 6.27 -0.62
C ASP A 81 7.08 4.93 -0.08
N ASP A 82 6.38 3.82 -0.37
CA ASP A 82 6.73 2.49 0.11
C ASP A 82 7.65 1.75 -0.90
N TRP A 83 8.78 1.24 -0.42
CA TRP A 83 9.65 0.38 -1.22
C TRP A 83 9.03 -1.02 -1.31
N ALA A 84 8.85 -1.57 -2.52
CA ALA A 84 8.29 -2.93 -2.69
C ALA A 84 9.08 -4.00 -1.94
N ALA A 85 10.41 -3.86 -1.85
CA ALA A 85 11.25 -4.74 -1.04
C ALA A 85 10.91 -4.73 0.45
N ALA A 86 10.47 -3.58 0.98
CA ALA A 86 10.07 -3.45 2.36
C ALA A 86 8.63 -3.90 2.58
N VAL A 87 7.73 -3.60 1.64
CA VAL A 87 6.34 -4.09 1.64
C VAL A 87 6.28 -5.62 1.63
N ALA A 88 7.26 -6.30 1.04
CA ALA A 88 7.36 -7.76 1.10
C ALA A 88 7.42 -8.32 2.54
N ALA A 89 7.87 -7.53 3.53
CA ALA A 89 7.85 -7.91 4.94
C ALA A 89 6.42 -8.02 5.51
N LEU A 90 5.42 -7.41 4.87
CA LEU A 90 4.01 -7.57 5.28
C LEU A 90 3.52 -9.02 5.07
N HIS A 91 4.16 -9.82 4.22
CA HIS A 91 3.84 -11.25 4.10
C HIS A 91 4.07 -12.01 5.42
N ASP A 92 5.01 -11.57 6.25
CA ASP A 92 5.25 -12.19 7.56
C ASP A 92 4.09 -11.89 8.52
N LEU A 93 3.54 -10.67 8.44
CA LEU A 93 2.33 -10.29 9.19
C LEU A 93 1.11 -11.06 8.70
N GLU A 94 0.99 -11.29 7.39
CA GLU A 94 -0.09 -12.10 6.82
C GLU A 94 -0.02 -13.55 7.33
N ARG A 95 1.17 -14.19 7.24
CA ARG A 95 1.36 -15.56 7.75
C ARG A 95 1.10 -15.67 9.25
N ALA A 96 1.39 -14.62 10.01
CA ALA A 96 1.11 -14.55 11.44
C ALA A 96 -0.36 -14.30 11.77
N GLY A 97 -1.19 -14.01 10.77
CA GLY A 97 -2.59 -13.66 10.98
C GLY A 97 -2.75 -12.28 11.65
N LEU A 98 -1.92 -11.30 11.30
CA LEU A 98 -1.94 -9.94 11.86
C LEU A 98 -2.42 -8.84 10.89
N ALA A 99 -2.01 -8.86 9.62
CA ALA A 99 -2.45 -7.87 8.62
C ALA A 99 -2.29 -8.37 7.19
N TRP A 100 -3.22 -7.99 6.30
CA TRP A 100 -3.39 -8.50 4.94
C TRP A 100 -2.93 -7.45 3.92
N PRO A 101 -1.85 -7.70 3.15
CA PRO A 101 -1.41 -6.83 2.07
C PRO A 101 -2.47 -6.71 0.98
N LEU A 102 -2.85 -5.49 0.61
CA LEU A 102 -4.04 -5.25 -0.23
C LEU A 102 -3.72 -5.02 -1.72
N HIS A 103 -2.48 -4.64 -2.05
CA HIS A 103 -2.08 -4.31 -3.43
C HIS A 103 -2.28 -5.50 -4.39
N ASN A 104 -3.04 -5.30 -5.47
CA ASN A 104 -3.41 -6.29 -6.48
C ASN A 104 -4.12 -7.54 -5.93
N ARG A 105 -4.86 -7.38 -4.82
CA ARG A 105 -5.58 -8.49 -4.18
C ARG A 105 -7.03 -8.11 -3.89
N VAL A 106 -7.87 -9.14 -3.83
CA VAL A 106 -9.29 -9.03 -3.48
C VAL A 106 -9.58 -9.91 -2.27
N TYR A 107 -10.17 -9.33 -1.23
CA TYR A 107 -10.59 -10.04 -0.02
C TYR A 107 -12.11 -9.97 0.13
N ALA A 108 -12.73 -11.11 0.48
CA ALA A 108 -14.12 -11.11 0.89
C ALA A 108 -14.26 -10.50 2.28
N LEU A 109 -15.27 -9.65 2.43
CA LEU A 109 -15.69 -9.05 3.68
C LEU A 109 -17.10 -9.55 4.04
N GLU A 110 -17.56 -9.24 5.25
CA GLU A 110 -18.92 -9.58 5.66
C GLU A 110 -20.01 -8.95 4.77
N GLY A 111 -21.17 -9.61 4.70
CA GLY A 111 -22.32 -9.11 3.96
C GLY A 111 -22.15 -9.14 2.43
N GLY A 112 -21.22 -9.96 1.92
CA GLY A 112 -20.97 -10.11 0.48
C GLY A 112 -20.20 -8.95 -0.15
N LEU A 113 -19.53 -8.12 0.66
CA LEU A 113 -18.65 -7.07 0.14
C LEU A 113 -17.29 -7.65 -0.25
N HIS A 114 -16.63 -7.03 -1.23
CA HIS A 114 -15.30 -7.41 -1.67
C HIS A 114 -14.37 -6.20 -1.63
N LEU A 115 -13.28 -6.28 -0.87
CA LEU A 115 -12.26 -5.24 -0.78
C LEU A 115 -11.15 -5.50 -1.80
N ALA A 116 -10.97 -4.61 -2.77
CA ALA A 116 -9.94 -4.70 -3.79
C ALA A 116 -8.93 -3.56 -3.64
N GLY A 117 -7.62 -3.85 -3.73
CA GLY A 117 -6.58 -2.83 -3.58
C GLY A 117 -5.77 -2.55 -4.82
N TYR A 118 -5.56 -1.27 -5.11
CA TYR A 118 -4.63 -0.81 -6.13
C TYR A 118 -3.77 0.33 -5.60
N GLY A 119 -2.50 0.03 -5.34
CA GLY A 119 -1.57 0.96 -4.70
C GLY A 119 -0.74 1.80 -5.67
N CYS A 120 -0.82 1.53 -6.97
CA CYS A 120 -0.01 2.28 -7.91
C CYS A 120 -0.58 3.67 -8.18
N VAL A 121 0.33 4.62 -8.43
CA VAL A 121 0.04 6.00 -8.81
C VAL A 121 0.59 6.31 -10.21
N PRO A 122 0.13 7.38 -10.88
CA PRO A 122 0.76 7.89 -12.09
C PRO A 122 2.23 8.22 -11.85
N ILE A 123 3.01 8.22 -12.92
CA ILE A 123 4.44 8.55 -12.87
C ILE A 123 4.62 9.93 -12.21
N THR A 124 5.47 10.01 -11.18
CA THR A 124 5.74 11.23 -10.40
C THR A 124 7.19 11.68 -10.61
N PRO A 125 7.57 12.91 -10.19
CA PRO A 125 8.99 13.32 -10.19
C PRO A 125 9.80 12.74 -9.00
N PHE A 126 9.19 11.97 -8.10
CA PHE A 126 9.87 11.43 -6.91
C PHE A 126 10.83 10.29 -7.24
N SER A 127 11.62 9.84 -6.27
CA SER A 127 12.68 8.87 -6.53
C SER A 127 12.23 7.42 -6.57
N ILE A 128 11.18 7.06 -5.84
CA ILE A 128 10.69 5.68 -5.72
C ILE A 128 9.74 5.39 -6.88
N LYS A 129 9.90 4.24 -7.55
CA LYS A 129 9.14 3.87 -8.75
C LYS A 129 8.43 2.53 -8.67
N ASP A 130 8.56 1.81 -7.55
CA ASP A 130 7.98 0.48 -7.38
C ASP A 130 6.45 0.46 -7.63
N TYR A 131 5.76 1.47 -7.11
CA TYR A 131 4.31 1.66 -7.24
C TYR A 131 3.94 2.77 -8.23
N GLU A 132 4.79 3.08 -9.20
CA GLU A 132 4.40 4.01 -10.27
C GLU A 132 4.06 3.25 -11.55
N ARG A 133 2.95 3.62 -12.19
CA ARG A 133 2.53 3.08 -13.48
C ARG A 133 2.16 4.22 -14.42
N ARG A 134 2.39 3.98 -15.70
CA ARG A 134 1.87 4.87 -16.75
C ARG A 134 0.35 4.78 -16.72
N ASP A 135 -0.31 5.92 -16.64
CA ASP A 135 -1.76 5.97 -16.72
C ASP A 135 -2.19 5.91 -18.20
N THR A 136 -2.38 7.06 -18.84
CA THR A 136 -2.65 7.17 -20.29
C THR A 136 -1.56 7.97 -21.00
N GLY A 137 -1.40 7.75 -22.31
CA GLY A 137 -0.45 8.53 -23.13
C GLY A 137 1.03 8.23 -22.86
N ASP A 138 1.87 9.21 -23.16
CA ASP A 138 3.33 9.14 -22.97
C ASP A 138 3.73 9.40 -21.50
N LEU A 139 4.96 9.03 -21.14
CA LEU A 139 5.51 9.39 -19.84
C LEU A 139 5.65 10.92 -19.71
N PRO A 140 5.40 11.49 -18.52
CA PRO A 140 5.62 12.90 -18.28
C PRO A 140 7.11 13.27 -18.45
N PRO A 141 7.43 14.52 -18.83
CA PRO A 141 8.79 14.97 -19.13
C PRO A 141 9.63 15.23 -17.86
N TYR A 142 9.55 14.33 -16.86
CA TYR A 142 10.33 14.41 -15.64
C TYR A 142 11.76 13.92 -15.83
N SER A 143 12.65 14.35 -14.93
CA SER A 143 13.99 13.77 -14.85
C SER A 143 13.94 12.42 -14.14
N PHE A 144 14.38 11.37 -14.82
CA PHE A 144 14.54 10.02 -14.25
C PHE A 144 15.96 9.77 -13.72
N ALA A 145 16.77 10.83 -13.56
CA ALA A 145 18.16 10.72 -13.10
C ALA A 145 18.27 10.13 -11.68
N MET A 146 17.20 10.24 -10.88
CA MET A 146 17.11 9.70 -9.51
C MET A 146 15.91 8.75 -9.38
N ALA A 147 15.64 7.93 -10.41
CA ALA A 147 14.58 6.95 -10.41
C ALA A 147 15.09 5.58 -9.92
N TYR A 148 14.40 4.98 -8.95
CA TYR A 148 14.81 3.73 -8.31
C TYR A 148 13.62 2.78 -8.08
N VAL A 149 13.92 1.49 -8.10
CA VAL A 149 13.01 0.39 -7.73
C VAL A 149 13.70 -0.53 -6.74
N SER A 150 12.94 -1.30 -5.99
CA SER A 150 13.47 -2.24 -4.99
C SER A 150 12.91 -3.64 -5.11
N ALA A 151 11.85 -3.86 -5.89
CA ALA A 151 11.26 -5.19 -6.05
C ALA A 151 12.30 -6.29 -6.36
N GLY A 152 12.39 -7.29 -5.47
CA GLY A 152 13.35 -8.40 -5.60
C GLY A 152 14.79 -8.10 -5.17
N ALA A 153 15.06 -6.93 -4.57
CA ALA A 153 16.37 -6.53 -4.07
C ALA A 153 16.31 -6.04 -2.62
N ASP A 154 17.44 -6.08 -1.91
CA ASP A 154 17.53 -5.56 -0.53
C ASP A 154 17.90 -4.07 -0.47
N ILE A 155 18.33 -3.51 -1.60
CA ILE A 155 18.69 -2.10 -1.76
C ILE A 155 17.99 -1.51 -2.99
N PRO A 156 17.72 -0.20 -3.02
CA PRO A 156 17.22 0.46 -4.22
C PRO A 156 18.19 0.37 -5.39
N LEU A 157 17.66 0.00 -6.56
CA LEU A 157 18.38 -0.11 -7.83
C LEU A 157 17.89 0.97 -8.79
N ARG A 158 18.80 1.55 -9.58
CA ARG A 158 18.41 2.53 -10.62
C ARG A 158 17.48 1.88 -11.63
N THR A 159 16.47 2.64 -12.05
CA THR A 159 15.59 2.31 -13.18
C THR A 159 15.66 3.40 -14.25
N SER A 160 14.93 3.21 -15.35
CA SER A 160 14.88 4.15 -16.47
C SER A 160 13.45 4.41 -16.92
N ALA A 161 13.24 5.51 -17.64
CA ALA A 161 11.96 5.80 -18.27
C ALA A 161 11.51 4.66 -19.21
N ALA A 162 12.43 4.07 -19.98
CA ALA A 162 12.12 2.95 -20.86
C ALA A 162 11.64 1.71 -20.08
N ALA A 163 12.27 1.40 -18.95
CA ALA A 163 11.85 0.31 -18.08
C ALA A 163 10.45 0.55 -17.48
N LEU A 164 10.16 1.78 -17.06
CA LEU A 164 8.84 2.15 -16.52
C LEU A 164 7.75 2.15 -17.60
N ALA A 165 8.07 2.59 -18.82
CA ALA A 165 7.15 2.57 -19.96
C ALA A 165 6.76 1.15 -20.38
N ALA A 166 7.64 0.17 -20.15
CA ALA A 166 7.40 -1.24 -20.46
C ALA A 166 6.50 -1.96 -19.43
N LEU A 167 6.21 -1.33 -18.27
CA LEU A 167 5.28 -1.89 -17.30
C LEU A 167 3.84 -1.77 -17.81
N PRO A 168 2.93 -2.70 -17.41
CA PRO A 168 1.52 -2.60 -17.73
C PRO A 168 0.94 -1.25 -17.28
N PRO A 169 0.14 -0.56 -18.12
CA PRO A 169 -0.49 0.68 -17.73
C PRO A 169 -1.54 0.44 -16.64
N THR A 170 -1.92 1.51 -15.94
CA THR A 170 -2.91 1.48 -14.85
C THR A 170 -4.21 0.80 -15.25
N ALA A 171 -4.73 1.12 -16.44
CA ALA A 171 -5.97 0.52 -16.96
C ALA A 171 -5.89 -1.01 -17.12
N GLU A 172 -4.76 -1.54 -17.59
CA GLU A 172 -4.56 -2.99 -17.74
C GLU A 172 -4.48 -3.67 -16.37
N ALA A 173 -3.73 -3.08 -15.44
CA ALA A 173 -3.58 -3.62 -14.10
C ALA A 173 -4.91 -3.61 -13.32
N LEU A 174 -5.70 -2.53 -13.42
CA LEU A 174 -7.04 -2.46 -12.86
C LEU A 174 -8.01 -3.44 -13.52
N GLY A 175 -7.91 -3.64 -14.85
CA GLY A 175 -8.67 -4.65 -15.57
C GLY A 175 -8.37 -6.07 -15.07
N ALA A 176 -7.09 -6.39 -14.86
CA ALA A 176 -6.66 -7.66 -14.28
C ALA A 176 -7.17 -7.84 -12.83
N LEU A 177 -7.12 -6.78 -12.01
CA LEU A 177 -7.66 -6.79 -10.65
C LEU A 177 -9.18 -7.02 -10.63
N ALA A 178 -9.92 -6.33 -11.51
CA ALA A 178 -11.37 -6.49 -11.66
C ALA A 178 -11.75 -7.89 -12.14
N ALA A 179 -10.89 -8.57 -12.90
CA ALA A 179 -11.13 -9.93 -13.37
C ALA A 179 -10.90 -11.02 -12.29
N GLN A 180 -10.26 -10.70 -11.15
CA GLN A 180 -9.92 -11.72 -10.14
C GLN A 180 -11.16 -12.36 -9.51
N ARG A 181 -12.29 -11.65 -9.45
CA ARG A 181 -13.62 -12.18 -9.09
C ARG A 181 -14.69 -11.28 -9.69
N ASP A 182 -15.88 -11.84 -9.97
CA ASP A 182 -17.09 -11.07 -10.23
C ASP A 182 -17.68 -10.61 -8.88
N PRO A 183 -17.41 -9.37 -8.42
CA PRO A 183 -17.80 -8.95 -7.08
C PRO A 183 -19.13 -8.25 -7.21
N ALA A 184 -20.22 -8.95 -6.91
CA ALA A 184 -21.44 -8.26 -6.56
C ALA A 184 -21.13 -7.40 -5.31
N ARG A 185 -20.93 -6.08 -5.49
CA ARG A 185 -20.60 -5.05 -4.48
C ARG A 185 -19.11 -4.91 -4.09
N PRO A 186 -18.24 -4.42 -5.01
CA PRO A 186 -16.85 -4.15 -4.70
C PRO A 186 -16.66 -2.81 -3.95
N VAL A 187 -15.63 -2.76 -3.11
CA VAL A 187 -15.05 -1.56 -2.53
C VAL A 187 -13.60 -1.52 -2.99
N TYR A 188 -13.27 -0.53 -3.83
CA TYR A 188 -11.90 -0.31 -4.28
C TYR A 188 -11.19 0.65 -3.33
N VAL A 189 -9.99 0.25 -2.89
CA VAL A 189 -9.04 1.09 -2.18
C VAL A 189 -7.93 1.40 -3.16
N CYS A 190 -7.92 2.63 -3.65
CA CYS A 190 -6.89 3.15 -4.54
C CYS A 190 -6.09 4.20 -3.79
N HIS A 191 -4.76 4.15 -3.88
CA HIS A 191 -3.92 5.15 -3.22
C HIS A 191 -4.08 6.53 -3.86
N VAL A 192 -4.16 6.57 -5.20
CA VAL A 192 -4.51 7.78 -5.94
C VAL A 192 -6.01 7.79 -6.25
N PRO A 193 -6.70 8.92 -6.06
CA PRO A 193 -8.05 9.09 -6.55
C PRO A 193 -8.07 9.09 -8.10
N PRO A 194 -9.21 8.76 -8.73
CA PRO A 194 -9.36 8.94 -10.17
C PRO A 194 -9.22 10.43 -10.55
N PRO A 195 -8.59 10.75 -11.68
CA PRO A 195 -8.40 12.12 -12.12
C PRO A 195 -9.75 12.81 -12.37
N ALA A 196 -9.76 14.14 -12.25
CA ALA A 196 -10.94 14.98 -12.48
C ALA A 196 -12.16 14.61 -11.61
N THR A 197 -11.90 14.15 -10.39
CA THR A 197 -12.92 13.95 -9.36
C THR A 197 -12.73 14.98 -8.23
N PRO A 198 -13.75 15.26 -7.40
CA PRO A 198 -13.58 16.09 -6.21
C PRO A 198 -12.69 15.48 -5.11
N LEU A 199 -12.07 14.33 -5.40
CA LEU A 199 -11.18 13.61 -4.50
C LEU A 199 -9.70 13.92 -4.77
N ASP A 200 -9.39 14.67 -5.84
CA ASP A 200 -8.07 15.23 -6.17
C ASP A 200 -7.78 16.52 -5.37
#